data_AF-A0A846DUU6-F1
#
_entry.id   AF-A0A846DUU6-F1
#
_cell.length_a   1.000
_cell.length_b   1.000
_cell.length_c   1.000
_cell.angle_alpha   90.00
_cell.angle_beta   90.00
_cell.angle_gamma   90.00
#
_symmetry.space_group_name_H-M   'P 1'
#
loop_
_entity.id
_entity.type
_entity.pdbx_description
1 polymer ?
#
loop_
_entity_poly.entity_id
_entity_poly.type
_entity_poly.pdbx_seq_one_letter_code
_entity_poly.pdbx_strand_id
1 'polypeptide(L)'
;MIPKRNSYWLKNAHVPVSIIENITFPKQTREGLCLVDIERVHELKQQEIPVTFARDNCCDPFYIFGDNDVLEVFNQAVKIAHLDTPYGDWICIVTKTAVDLIGLQKLGRIGVGLSADLICFKARYFSELLSRNQPDRIVLRNGKQIDIILPDYAELDDLMSDVR
;
A
#
# COMPACT_ATOMS: atom_id res chain seq x y z
N MET A 1 13.85 30.16 1.24
CA MET A 1 15.00 29.55 1.93
C MET A 1 15.02 28.07 1.56
N ILE A 2 15.84 27.72 0.57
CA ILE A 2 15.90 26.39 -0.07
C ILE A 2 17.02 25.61 0.63
N PRO A 3 16.84 24.33 1.02
CA PRO A 3 17.92 23.58 1.65
C PRO A 3 19.03 23.30 0.64
N LYS A 4 20.26 23.71 0.98
CA LYS A 4 21.48 23.44 0.22
C LYS A 4 21.97 22.01 0.44
N ARG A 5 21.52 21.01 -0.33
CA ARG A 5 22.22 19.71 -0.39
C ARG A 5 22.26 19.11 -1.80
N ASN A 6 23.40 18.50 -2.13
CA ASN A 6 23.79 17.91 -3.41
C ASN A 6 23.65 16.36 -3.42
N SER A 7 22.58 15.78 -2.87
CA SER A 7 22.47 14.30 -2.76
C SER A 7 21.01 13.83 -2.68
N TYR A 8 20.69 12.73 -3.39
CA TYR A 8 19.43 11.96 -3.30
C TYR A 8 19.73 10.60 -2.63
N TRP A 9 18.80 9.99 -1.88
CA TRP A 9 19.10 8.88 -0.96
C TRP A 9 18.05 7.76 -0.92
N LEU A 10 17.99 6.88 -1.91
CA LEU A 10 17.36 5.58 -1.66
C LEU A 10 18.32 4.69 -0.91
N LYS A 11 17.81 4.09 0.14
CA LYS A 11 18.32 2.84 0.66
C LYS A 11 17.48 1.68 0.09
N ASN A 12 18.15 0.75 -0.58
CA ASN A 12 17.68 -0.60 -0.94
C ASN A 12 16.61 -0.74 -2.06
N ALA A 13 16.82 -0.20 -3.26
CA ALA A 13 16.04 -0.58 -4.46
C ALA A 13 16.92 -0.89 -5.70
N HIS A 14 16.47 -1.79 -6.56
CA HIS A 14 17.11 -2.13 -7.85
C HIS A 14 16.17 -1.72 -9.01
N VAL A 15 16.62 -0.88 -9.97
CA VAL A 15 15.76 -0.31 -11.03
C VAL A 15 16.46 -0.23 -12.41
N PRO A 16 15.95 -0.84 -13.50
CA PRO A 16 16.45 -0.73 -14.91
C PRO A 16 16.97 0.67 -15.34
N VAL A 17 18.22 0.86 -15.84
CA VAL A 17 18.75 2.15 -16.40
C VAL A 17 18.21 2.40 -17.77
N SER A 18 17.84 1.35 -18.48
CA SER A 18 17.28 1.45 -19.82
C SER A 18 16.01 2.32 -19.88
N ILE A 19 15.40 2.66 -18.74
CA ILE A 19 14.16 3.45 -18.65
C ILE A 19 14.35 4.86 -18.09
N ILE A 20 15.59 5.37 -18.01
CA ILE A 20 15.88 6.71 -17.45
C ILE A 20 16.60 7.57 -18.51
N GLU A 21 15.96 8.66 -18.94
CA GLU A 21 16.52 9.63 -19.90
C GLU A 21 16.71 11.03 -19.28
N ASN A 22 17.70 11.78 -19.77
CA ASN A 22 18.05 13.17 -19.40
C ASN A 22 18.44 13.44 -17.93
N ILE A 23 18.86 12.42 -17.18
CA ILE A 23 19.51 12.59 -15.87
C ILE A 23 20.80 11.78 -15.84
N THR A 24 21.93 12.45 -15.61
CA THR A 24 23.24 11.79 -15.54
C THR A 24 23.43 11.21 -14.14
N PHE A 25 22.98 9.96 -13.96
CA PHE A 25 23.40 9.16 -12.83
C PHE A 25 24.73 8.45 -13.18
N PRO A 26 25.76 8.47 -12.32
CA PRO A 26 26.96 7.69 -12.59
C PRO A 26 26.56 6.20 -12.69
N LYS A 27 26.81 5.56 -13.84
CA LYS A 27 26.47 4.16 -14.09
C LYS A 27 27.24 3.27 -13.10
N GLN A 28 26.54 2.50 -12.27
CA GLN A 28 27.17 1.66 -11.22
C GLN A 28 27.04 0.15 -11.45
N THR A 29 26.16 -0.32 -12.35
CA THR A 29 26.02 -1.75 -12.68
C THR A 29 26.06 -2.01 -14.19
N ARG A 30 26.31 -3.27 -14.57
CA ARG A 30 26.44 -3.76 -15.96
C ARG A 30 25.17 -3.57 -16.77
N GLU A 31 24.01 -3.72 -16.14
CA GLU A 31 22.68 -3.57 -16.72
C GLU A 31 22.29 -2.08 -16.79
N GLY A 32 23.06 -1.24 -16.08
CA GLY A 32 22.74 0.10 -15.64
C GLY A 32 21.47 0.05 -14.79
N LEU A 33 21.47 0.50 -13.54
CA LEU A 33 20.23 0.73 -12.77
C LEU A 33 20.29 2.08 -12.04
N CYS A 34 19.17 2.79 -11.80
CA CYS A 34 19.16 3.99 -10.91
C CYS A 34 17.95 4.10 -9.98
N LEU A 35 18.24 4.48 -8.73
CA LEU A 35 17.37 4.53 -7.57
C LEU A 35 16.51 5.86 -7.52
N VAL A 36 15.16 5.79 -7.38
CA VAL A 36 14.24 6.90 -6.98
C VAL A 36 13.52 6.73 -5.61
N ASP A 37 13.59 7.73 -4.72
CA ASP A 37 13.06 7.70 -3.35
C ASP A 37 11.53 7.71 -3.19
N ILE A 38 11.00 6.76 -2.43
CA ILE A 38 9.59 6.67 -1.96
C ILE A 38 9.37 7.52 -0.68
N GLU A 39 10.41 8.25 -0.23
CA GLU A 39 10.51 8.79 1.13
C GLU A 39 9.80 10.15 1.37
N ARG A 40 9.23 10.81 0.34
CA ARG A 40 8.61 12.15 0.50
C ARG A 40 7.28 12.19 1.25
N VAL A 41 6.78 11.05 1.70
CA VAL A 41 5.47 10.94 2.36
C VAL A 41 5.48 11.69 3.70
N HIS A 42 6.59 11.67 4.43
CA HIS A 42 6.74 12.42 5.68
C HIS A 42 6.68 13.93 5.44
N GLU A 43 7.33 14.44 4.40
CA GLU A 43 7.32 15.86 4.03
C GLU A 43 5.94 16.32 3.56
N LEU A 44 5.27 15.52 2.74
CA LEU A 44 3.91 15.81 2.30
C LEU A 44 2.96 15.91 3.49
N LYS A 45 3.08 14.98 4.45
CA LYS A 45 2.31 15.01 5.69
C LYS A 45 2.66 16.22 6.58
N GLN A 46 3.94 16.61 6.67
CA GLN A 46 4.37 17.82 7.37
C GLN A 46 3.81 19.10 6.74
N GLN A 47 3.53 19.07 5.43
CA GLN A 47 2.88 20.15 4.69
C GLN A 47 1.36 20.04 4.67
N GLU A 48 0.78 19.12 5.45
CA GLU A 48 -0.66 18.87 5.51
C GLU A 48 -1.29 18.49 4.16
N ILE A 49 -0.49 17.99 3.23
CA ILE A 49 -0.96 17.49 1.94
C ILE A 49 -1.49 16.07 2.16
N PRO A 50 -2.76 15.77 1.83
CA PRO A 50 -3.32 14.44 1.99
C PRO A 50 -2.63 13.45 1.05
N VAL A 51 -2.13 12.35 1.61
CA VAL A 51 -1.47 11.27 0.86
C VAL A 51 -2.16 9.95 1.17
N THR A 52 -2.38 9.16 0.14
CA THR A 52 -2.92 7.80 0.23
C THR A 52 -2.01 6.83 -0.51
N PHE A 53 -1.94 5.59 -0.04
CA PHE A 53 -1.37 4.49 -0.79
C PHE A 53 -2.50 3.63 -1.35
N ALA A 54 -2.28 3.08 -2.54
CA ALA A 54 -3.20 2.17 -3.20
C ALA A 54 -2.41 1.09 -3.93
N ARG A 55 -3.08 -0.04 -4.18
CA ARG A 55 -2.63 -0.99 -5.19
C ARG A 55 -3.02 -0.41 -6.54
N ASP A 56 -2.06 -0.31 -7.46
CA ASP A 56 -2.33 0.14 -8.83
C ASP A 56 -2.94 -1.01 -9.64
N ASN A 57 -2.21 -2.13 -9.69
CA ASN A 57 -2.51 -3.29 -10.52
C ASN A 57 -2.72 -4.55 -9.69
N CYS A 58 -3.57 -5.46 -10.16
CA CYS A 58 -3.83 -6.75 -9.51
C CYS A 58 -4.15 -7.80 -10.56
N CYS A 59 -3.33 -8.84 -10.65
CA CYS A 59 -3.49 -9.94 -11.60
C CYS A 59 -3.71 -9.46 -13.06
N ASP A 60 -2.88 -8.54 -13.52
CA ASP A 60 -2.93 -7.98 -14.88
C ASP A 60 -1.56 -8.03 -15.58
N PRO A 61 -1.45 -7.65 -16.88
CA PRO A 61 -0.19 -7.73 -17.62
C PRO A 61 0.99 -6.91 -17.05
N PHE A 62 0.73 -5.92 -16.19
CA PHE A 62 1.77 -5.09 -15.57
C PHE A 62 2.14 -5.59 -14.17
N TYR A 63 1.18 -6.20 -13.45
CA TYR A 63 1.41 -6.84 -12.17
C TYR A 63 0.58 -8.13 -12.07
N ILE A 64 1.23 -9.26 -12.35
CA ILE A 64 0.59 -10.57 -12.48
C ILE A 64 0.16 -11.22 -11.15
N PHE A 65 0.36 -10.55 -10.02
CA PHE A 65 0.07 -11.07 -8.68
C PHE A 65 -1.01 -10.23 -7.97
N GLY A 66 -1.49 -10.70 -6.81
CA GLY A 66 -2.30 -9.91 -5.89
C GLY A 66 -3.71 -10.44 -5.64
N ASP A 67 -4.31 -10.00 -4.53
CA ASP A 67 -5.62 -10.42 -4.04
C ASP A 67 -6.49 -9.24 -3.56
N ASN A 68 -6.10 -8.01 -3.90
CA ASN A 68 -6.71 -6.76 -3.42
C ASN A 68 -6.72 -6.56 -1.90
N ASP A 69 -5.86 -7.22 -1.13
CA ASP A 69 -5.75 -6.98 0.32
C ASP A 69 -5.10 -5.61 0.62
N VAL A 70 -5.88 -4.72 1.25
CA VAL A 70 -5.41 -3.38 1.66
C VAL A 70 -4.41 -3.44 2.81
N LEU A 71 -4.44 -4.49 3.65
CA LEU A 71 -3.43 -4.67 4.70
C LEU A 71 -2.06 -4.92 4.09
N GLU A 72 -1.98 -5.61 2.94
CA GLU A 72 -0.73 -5.80 2.21
C GLU A 72 -0.17 -4.46 1.74
N VAL A 73 -1.01 -3.61 1.13
CA VAL A 73 -0.64 -2.26 0.69
C VAL A 73 -0.07 -1.46 1.86
N PHE A 74 -0.74 -1.47 3.01
CA PHE A 74 -0.25 -0.77 4.19
C PHE A 74 1.06 -1.35 4.72
N ASN A 75 1.21 -2.67 4.76
CA ASN A 75 2.42 -3.34 5.23
C ASN A 75 3.62 -2.99 4.35
N GLN A 76 3.45 -3.01 3.02
CA GLN A 76 4.47 -2.58 2.08
C GLN A 76 4.78 -1.08 2.25
N ALA A 77 3.77 -0.21 2.34
CA ALA A 77 3.97 1.22 2.54
C ALA A 77 4.77 1.52 3.81
N VAL A 78 4.47 0.85 4.93
CA VAL A 78 5.21 1.04 6.18
C VAL A 78 6.68 0.69 6.03
N LYS A 79 6.99 -0.42 5.36
CA LYS A 79 8.38 -0.90 5.16
C LYS A 79 9.15 -0.04 4.17
N ILE A 80 8.50 0.33 3.06
CA ILE A 80 9.14 1.03 1.94
C ILE A 80 9.30 2.52 2.26
N ALA A 81 8.33 3.15 2.92
CA ALA A 81 8.32 4.58 3.22
C ALA A 81 8.72 4.90 4.67
N HIS A 82 9.25 3.93 5.42
CA HIS A 82 9.70 4.09 6.81
C HIS A 82 8.63 4.73 7.73
N LEU A 83 7.43 4.13 7.78
CA LEU A 83 6.28 4.67 8.53
C LEU A 83 6.11 4.05 9.93
N ASP A 84 7.10 3.32 10.42
CA ASP A 84 7.05 2.52 11.66
C ASP A 84 7.50 3.29 12.92
N THR A 85 8.32 4.33 12.77
CA THR A 85 8.90 5.07 13.91
C THR A 85 8.75 6.59 13.77
N PRO A 86 7.79 7.22 14.47
CA PRO A 86 6.66 6.60 15.19
C PRO A 86 5.54 6.14 14.23
N TYR A 87 4.84 5.04 14.58
CA TYR A 87 3.68 4.55 13.82
C TYR A 87 2.57 5.59 13.63
N GLY A 88 2.38 6.48 14.61
CA GLY A 88 1.42 7.59 14.55
C GLY A 88 0.03 7.19 14.04
N ASP A 89 -0.49 8.00 13.14
CA ASP A 89 -1.76 7.82 12.43
C ASP A 89 -1.57 7.35 10.98
N TRP A 90 -0.45 6.68 10.67
CA TRP A 90 -0.16 6.26 9.29
C TRP A 90 -1.21 5.32 8.69
N ILE A 91 -1.98 4.59 9.50
CA ILE A 91 -3.11 3.79 9.02
C ILE A 91 -4.17 4.62 8.26
N CYS A 92 -4.25 5.93 8.50
CA CYS A 92 -5.14 6.84 7.78
C CYS A 92 -4.89 6.85 6.27
N ILE A 93 -3.66 6.58 5.82
CA ILE A 93 -3.27 6.60 4.39
C ILE A 93 -3.93 5.50 3.56
N VAL A 94 -4.56 4.52 4.18
CA VAL A 94 -5.34 3.47 3.49
C VAL A 94 -6.79 3.39 4.01
N THR A 95 -7.18 4.30 4.91
CA THR A 95 -8.51 4.35 5.50
C THR A 95 -9.13 5.73 5.31
N LYS A 96 -9.06 6.60 6.32
CA LYS A 96 -9.71 7.93 6.34
C LYS A 96 -9.27 8.81 5.17
N THR A 97 -7.98 8.93 4.93
CA THR A 97 -7.43 9.83 3.90
C THR A 97 -7.84 9.36 2.50
N ALA A 98 -7.81 8.05 2.26
CA ALA A 98 -8.20 7.45 0.99
C ALA A 98 -9.65 7.80 0.64
N VAL A 99 -10.58 7.57 1.57
CA VAL A 99 -12.01 7.81 1.34
C VAL A 99 -12.34 9.30 1.22
N ASP A 100 -11.57 10.18 1.87
CA ASP A 100 -11.75 11.63 1.78
C ASP A 100 -11.38 12.14 0.39
N LEU A 101 -10.27 11.63 -0.17
CA LEU A 101 -9.80 11.98 -1.52
C LEU A 101 -10.78 11.57 -2.62
N ILE A 102 -11.52 10.47 -2.43
CA ILE A 102 -12.50 9.96 -3.41
C ILE A 102 -13.95 10.38 -3.09
N GLY A 103 -14.18 11.21 -2.07
CA GLY A 103 -15.50 11.75 -1.75
C GLY A 103 -16.45 10.80 -1.01
N LEU A 104 -15.96 9.73 -0.39
CA LEU A 104 -16.74 8.72 0.36
C LEU A 104 -16.65 8.93 1.88
N GLN A 105 -16.97 10.14 2.34
CA GLN A 105 -16.72 10.60 3.72
C GLN A 105 -17.38 9.78 4.84
N LYS A 106 -18.40 8.96 4.52
CA LYS A 106 -19.08 8.06 5.48
C LYS A 106 -18.34 6.74 5.73
N LEU A 107 -17.32 6.42 4.94
CA LEU A 107 -16.54 5.19 5.03
C LEU A 107 -15.20 5.42 5.75
N GLY A 108 -14.43 4.34 5.93
CA GLY A 108 -13.04 4.39 6.40
C GLY A 108 -12.85 4.94 7.82
N ARG A 109 -13.91 4.93 8.65
CA ARG A 109 -13.97 5.55 9.96
C ARG A 109 -14.73 4.66 10.94
N ILE A 110 -14.37 4.76 12.21
CA ILE A 110 -15.06 4.10 13.31
C ILE A 110 -15.66 5.19 14.21
N GLY A 111 -16.96 5.13 14.47
CA GLY A 111 -17.67 6.12 15.26
C GLY A 111 -19.13 5.74 15.51
N VAL A 112 -19.72 6.31 16.55
CA VAL A 112 -21.14 6.10 16.88
C VAL A 112 -22.00 6.61 15.74
N GLY A 113 -22.97 5.80 15.28
CA GLY A 113 -23.87 6.13 14.17
C GLY A 113 -23.32 5.83 12.77
N LEU A 114 -22.08 5.32 12.66
CA LEU A 114 -21.53 4.83 11.39
C LEU A 114 -21.85 3.35 11.17
N SER A 115 -21.73 2.90 9.92
CA SER A 115 -21.84 1.47 9.58
C SER A 115 -20.73 0.67 10.28
N ALA A 116 -21.08 -0.51 10.77
CA ALA A 116 -20.14 -1.45 11.38
C ALA A 116 -19.41 -2.28 10.31
N ASP A 117 -18.66 -1.58 9.44
CA ASP A 117 -17.79 -2.17 8.43
C ASP A 117 -16.35 -2.19 8.97
N LEU A 118 -15.89 -3.36 9.42
CA LEU A 118 -14.68 -3.49 10.22
C LEU A 118 -13.83 -4.68 9.74
N ILE A 119 -12.51 -4.53 9.86
CA ILE A 119 -11.57 -5.66 9.79
C ILE A 119 -10.93 -5.79 11.17
N CYS A 120 -11.13 -6.93 11.81
CA CYS A 120 -10.61 -7.22 13.15
C CYS A 120 -9.45 -8.21 13.07
N PHE A 121 -8.33 -7.85 13.68
CA PHE A 121 -7.11 -8.64 13.71
C PHE A 121 -6.83 -9.15 15.12
N LYS A 122 -6.14 -10.29 15.26
CA LYS A 122 -5.71 -10.81 16.57
C LYS A 122 -4.44 -10.14 17.12
N ALA A 123 -3.89 -9.18 16.39
CA ALA A 123 -2.72 -8.41 16.80
C ALA A 123 -3.08 -7.34 17.85
N ARG A 124 -2.20 -7.15 18.82
CA ARG A 124 -2.38 -6.15 19.89
C ARG A 124 -1.79 -4.78 19.54
N TYR A 125 -0.75 -4.77 18.70
CA TYR A 125 -0.01 -3.57 18.28
C TYR A 125 0.44 -3.70 16.81
N PHE A 126 0.83 -2.58 16.19
CA PHE A 126 1.25 -2.57 14.77
C PHE A 126 2.44 -3.48 14.47
N SER A 127 3.39 -3.62 15.39
CA SER A 127 4.51 -4.56 15.21
C SER A 127 4.01 -6.00 15.02
N GLU A 128 3.04 -6.46 15.82
CA GLU A 128 2.43 -7.78 15.66
C GLU A 128 1.62 -7.89 14.38
N LEU A 129 0.83 -6.85 14.07
CA LEU A 129 -0.03 -6.80 12.88
C LEU A 129 0.78 -6.91 11.58
N LEU A 130 1.91 -6.20 11.52
CA LEU A 130 2.72 -6.07 10.31
C LEU A 130 3.81 -7.14 10.19
N SER A 131 4.07 -7.90 11.27
CA SER A 131 5.08 -8.97 11.29
C SER A 131 4.66 -10.24 10.54
N ARG A 132 3.35 -10.49 10.42
CA ARG A 132 2.80 -11.72 9.81
C ARG A 132 1.58 -11.41 8.96
N ASN A 133 1.33 -12.25 7.97
CA ASN A 133 0.04 -12.27 7.30
C ASN A 133 -1.07 -12.57 8.33
N GLN A 134 -2.25 -11.98 8.15
CA GLN A 134 -3.40 -12.11 9.04
C GLN A 134 -4.55 -12.85 8.34
N PRO A 135 -4.37 -14.08 7.84
CA PRO A 135 -5.42 -14.81 7.13
C PRO A 135 -6.62 -15.13 8.05
N ASP A 136 -6.43 -15.13 9.37
CA ASP A 136 -7.44 -15.40 10.37
C ASP A 136 -8.19 -14.15 10.86
N ARG A 137 -8.14 -13.06 10.09
CA ARG A 137 -8.88 -11.82 10.33
C ARG A 137 -10.39 -12.06 10.26
N ILE A 138 -11.14 -11.26 11.00
CA ILE A 138 -12.61 -11.24 10.90
C ILE A 138 -13.00 -10.00 10.09
N VAL A 139 -13.84 -10.17 9.08
CA VAL A 139 -14.40 -9.06 8.32
C VAL A 139 -15.88 -8.93 8.65
N LEU A 140 -16.28 -7.75 9.11
CA LEU A 140 -17.65 -7.37 9.38
C LEU A 140 -18.14 -6.43 8.29
N ARG A 141 -19.33 -6.70 7.75
CA ARG A 141 -20.06 -5.80 6.86
C ARG A 141 -21.43 -5.52 7.46
N ASN A 142 -21.76 -4.25 7.69
CA ASN A 142 -22.96 -3.82 8.43
C ASN A 142 -23.15 -4.59 9.75
N GLY A 143 -22.05 -4.84 10.48
CA GLY A 143 -22.05 -5.54 11.77
C GLY A 143 -22.23 -7.06 11.68
N LYS A 144 -22.27 -7.64 10.48
CA LYS A 144 -22.35 -9.10 10.27
C LYS A 144 -21.02 -9.61 9.75
N GLN A 145 -20.52 -10.69 10.36
CA GLN A 145 -19.34 -11.38 9.83
C GLN A 145 -19.66 -11.96 8.45
N ILE A 146 -18.76 -11.73 7.50
CA ILE A 146 -18.81 -12.31 6.16
C ILE A 146 -17.79 -13.44 6.02
N ASP A 147 -18.05 -14.35 5.08
CA ASP A 147 -17.06 -15.34 4.67
C ASP A 147 -15.95 -14.64 3.87
N ILE A 148 -14.71 -15.06 4.12
CA ILE A 148 -13.50 -14.53 3.51
C ILE A 148 -12.67 -15.63 2.84
N ILE A 149 -13.19 -16.85 2.78
CA ILE A 149 -12.58 -17.94 2.02
C ILE A 149 -12.72 -17.60 0.53
N LEU A 150 -11.59 -17.49 -0.15
CA LEU A 150 -11.54 -17.33 -1.59
C LEU A 150 -11.88 -18.68 -2.27
N PRO A 151 -12.55 -18.65 -3.44
CA PRO A 151 -12.82 -19.87 -4.20
C PRO A 151 -11.52 -20.55 -4.64
N ASP A 152 -11.58 -21.85 -4.91
CA ASP A 152 -10.45 -22.54 -5.54
C ASP A 152 -10.24 -21.97 -6.96
N TYR A 153 -9.00 -21.90 -7.43
CA TYR A 153 -8.71 -21.41 -8.78
C TYR A 153 -9.41 -22.25 -9.86
N ALA A 154 -9.57 -23.55 -9.64
CA ALA A 154 -10.27 -24.43 -10.58
C ALA A 154 -11.75 -24.04 -10.77
N GLU A 155 -12.37 -23.39 -9.78
CA GLU A 155 -13.74 -22.89 -9.91
C GLU A 155 -13.84 -21.69 -10.88
N LEU A 156 -12.70 -21.08 -11.23
CA LEU A 156 -12.63 -19.92 -12.11
C LEU A 156 -12.23 -20.28 -13.56
N ASP A 157 -11.87 -21.54 -13.84
CA ASP A 157 -11.34 -21.97 -15.14
C ASP A 157 -12.31 -21.68 -16.30
N ASP A 158 -13.61 -21.87 -16.08
CA ASP A 158 -14.67 -21.60 -17.06
C ASP A 158 -14.81 -20.11 -17.43
N LEU A 159 -14.32 -19.20 -16.57
CA LEU A 159 -14.32 -17.75 -16.83
C LEU A 159 -13.13 -17.32 -17.70
N MET A 160 -12.09 -18.15 -17.80
CA MET A 160 -10.84 -17.86 -18.52
C MET A 160 -10.78 -18.50 -19.91
N SER A 161 -11.81 -19.26 -20.31
CA SER A 161 -11.82 -20.00 -21.58
C SER A 161 -11.72 -19.13 -22.84
N ASP A 162 -12.08 -17.85 -22.75
CA ASP A 162 -12.04 -16.89 -23.86
C ASP A 162 -10.69 -16.15 -24.00
N VAL A 163 -9.73 -16.44 -23.12
CA VAL A 163 -8.38 -15.85 -23.15
C VAL A 163 -7.38 -16.91 -23.64
N ARG A 164 -7.45 -17.24 -24.93
CA ARG A 164 -6.42 -18.02 -25.63
C ARG A 164 -6.01 -17.36 -26.94
#